data_AF-A0A919Q4Q2-F1
#
_entry.id   AF-A0A919Q4Q2-F1
#
_cell.length_a   1.000
_cell.length_b   1.000
_cell.length_c   1.000
_cell.angle_alpha   90.00
_cell.angle_beta   90.00
_cell.angle_gamma   90.00
#
_symmetry.space_group_name_H-M   'P 1'
#
loop_
_entity.id
_entity.type
_entity.pdbx_description
1 polymer ?
#
loop_
_entity_poly.entity_id
_entity_poly.type
_entity_poly.pdbx_seq_one_letter_code
_entity_poly.pdbx_strand_id
1 'polypeptide(L)'
;MSITRNLLAAAALATGLALISPTAAHAATSSCDPALVAPNGSLIGGLWRSNGGENSVYGCPVTKEFGYPDKAGSWQRFESGKIVWSPNLGNGTLLRVFEKGPNMVFKWSGLGRDWDFFNVRWSKDAQLGNKTYQVKVKRLTPWSGQFIITKNPAVDYESSVSHGRTTDTWRFVVQGCDRGTFSSDCGPWSITNVYEY
;
A
#
# COMPACT_ATOMS: atom_id res chain seq x y z
N MET A 1 -30.61 81.72 -0.58
CA MET A 1 -29.69 80.60 -0.34
C MET A 1 -30.49 79.32 -0.48
N SER A 2 -30.33 78.65 -1.62
CA SER A 2 -31.13 77.49 -2.05
C SER A 2 -30.65 76.23 -1.34
N ILE A 3 -31.56 75.41 -0.79
CA ILE A 3 -31.23 74.07 -0.31
C ILE A 3 -32.18 73.08 -1.00
N THR A 4 -31.60 72.41 -1.99
CA THR A 4 -32.07 71.20 -2.68
C THR A 4 -32.21 70.05 -1.69
N ARG A 5 -33.28 69.25 -1.78
CA ARG A 5 -33.29 67.86 -1.26
C ARG A 5 -33.78 66.92 -2.35
N ASN A 6 -32.84 66.09 -2.81
CA ASN A 6 -33.06 65.04 -3.80
C ASN A 6 -33.80 63.82 -3.21
N LEU A 7 -34.57 63.19 -4.09
CA LEU A 7 -35.31 61.94 -3.97
C LEU A 7 -34.45 60.75 -3.54
N LEU A 8 -35.06 59.78 -2.85
CA LEU A 8 -34.64 58.38 -2.87
C LEU A 8 -35.87 57.47 -2.84
N ALA A 9 -36.11 56.78 -3.95
CA ALA A 9 -37.07 55.69 -4.07
C ALA A 9 -36.48 54.43 -3.42
N ALA A 10 -37.26 53.75 -2.58
CA ALA A 10 -36.89 52.48 -1.99
C ALA A 10 -37.08 51.35 -3.01
N ALA A 11 -35.99 50.72 -3.45
CA ALA A 11 -36.03 49.46 -4.21
C ALA A 11 -36.05 48.28 -3.23
N ALA A 12 -37.13 47.50 -3.23
CA ALA A 12 -37.23 46.25 -2.48
C ALA A 12 -36.44 45.15 -3.20
N LEU A 13 -35.37 44.65 -2.58
CA LEU A 13 -34.64 43.45 -3.03
C LEU A 13 -35.32 42.21 -2.45
N ALA A 14 -36.01 41.45 -3.29
CA ALA A 14 -36.53 40.13 -2.93
C ALA A 14 -35.37 39.11 -2.92
N THR A 15 -35.14 38.50 -1.75
CA THR A 15 -34.16 37.42 -1.54
C THR A 15 -34.70 36.10 -2.10
N GLY A 16 -34.18 35.65 -3.24
CA GLY A 16 -34.40 34.29 -3.74
C GLY A 16 -33.45 33.31 -3.09
N LEU A 17 -33.89 32.57 -2.05
CA LEU A 17 -33.18 31.39 -1.57
C LEU A 17 -33.44 30.22 -2.54
N ALA A 18 -32.45 29.87 -3.36
CA ALA A 18 -32.47 28.63 -4.12
C ALA A 18 -32.27 27.45 -3.14
N LEU A 19 -33.31 26.63 -2.95
CA LEU A 19 -33.20 25.36 -2.23
C LEU A 19 -32.41 24.38 -3.10
N ILE A 20 -31.12 24.22 -2.78
CA ILE A 20 -30.30 23.16 -3.36
C ILE A 20 -30.73 21.86 -2.66
N SER A 21 -31.54 21.04 -3.33
CA SER A 21 -31.86 19.71 -2.85
C SER A 21 -30.56 18.91 -2.73
N PRO A 22 -30.20 18.36 -1.56
CA PRO A 22 -29.05 17.47 -1.48
C PRO A 22 -29.35 16.23 -2.32
N THR A 23 -28.61 16.03 -3.40
CA THR A 23 -28.61 14.75 -4.10
C THR A 23 -28.12 13.71 -3.09
N ALA A 24 -28.99 12.77 -2.73
CA ALA A 24 -28.59 11.63 -1.92
C ALA A 24 -27.47 10.89 -2.67
N ALA A 25 -26.25 10.93 -2.11
CA ALA A 25 -25.15 10.12 -2.60
C ALA A 25 -25.57 8.66 -2.46
N HIS A 26 -25.79 7.97 -3.58
CA HIS A 26 -25.99 6.53 -3.56
C HIS A 26 -24.69 5.91 -3.03
N ALA A 27 -24.77 5.29 -1.85
CA ALA A 27 -23.69 4.44 -1.37
C ALA A 27 -23.54 3.30 -2.37
N ALA A 28 -22.48 3.35 -3.19
CA ALA A 28 -22.16 2.27 -4.10
C ALA A 28 -22.00 0.98 -3.28
N THR A 29 -22.81 -0.03 -3.58
CA THR A 29 -22.63 -1.37 -3.03
C THR A 29 -21.33 -1.93 -3.59
N SER A 30 -20.36 -2.18 -2.72
CA SER A 30 -19.09 -2.81 -3.10
C SER A 30 -19.36 -4.12 -3.86
N SER A 31 -18.62 -4.35 -4.95
CA SER A 31 -18.68 -5.60 -5.71
C SER A 31 -17.93 -6.75 -5.04
N CYS A 32 -17.11 -6.44 -4.04
CA CYS A 32 -16.35 -7.44 -3.29
C CYS A 32 -17.24 -8.24 -2.33
N ASP A 33 -16.80 -9.46 -2.00
CA ASP A 33 -17.40 -10.24 -0.91
C ASP A 33 -17.22 -9.50 0.44
N PRO A 34 -18.31 -9.02 1.07
CA PRO A 34 -18.23 -8.28 2.33
C PRO A 34 -17.66 -9.11 3.48
N ALA A 35 -17.71 -10.45 3.42
CA ALA A 35 -17.15 -11.33 4.44
C ALA A 35 -15.61 -11.39 4.42
N LEU A 36 -15.00 -10.97 3.31
CA LEU A 36 -13.55 -10.91 3.15
C LEU A 36 -13.00 -9.50 3.40
N VAL A 37 -13.84 -8.46 3.37
CA VAL A 37 -13.41 -7.09 3.69
C VAL A 37 -12.95 -7.03 5.14
N ALA A 38 -11.71 -6.58 5.34
CA ALA A 38 -11.14 -6.43 6.68
C ALA A 38 -12.01 -5.47 7.54
N PRO A 39 -12.08 -5.68 8.86
CA PRO A 39 -12.92 -4.87 9.73
C PRO A 39 -12.44 -3.41 9.84
N ASN A 40 -13.34 -2.52 10.24
CA ASN A 40 -12.96 -1.13 10.56
C ASN A 40 -11.92 -1.11 11.69
N GLY A 41 -10.91 -0.24 11.57
CA GLY A 41 -9.77 -0.19 12.49
C GLY A 41 -8.58 -1.09 12.12
N SER A 42 -8.74 -2.04 11.19
CA SER A 42 -7.59 -2.77 10.62
C SER A 42 -6.64 -1.81 9.90
N LEU A 43 -5.33 -1.98 10.12
CA LEU A 43 -4.29 -1.24 9.38
C LEU A 43 -4.29 -1.62 7.89
N ILE A 44 -4.46 -2.91 7.58
CA ILE A 44 -4.52 -3.41 6.20
C ILE A 44 -5.79 -2.92 5.51
N GLY A 45 -6.95 -3.09 6.16
CA GLY A 45 -8.23 -2.62 5.65
C GLY A 45 -8.27 -1.11 5.49
N GLY A 46 -7.71 -0.36 6.43
CA GLY A 46 -7.60 1.11 6.35
C GLY A 46 -6.75 1.57 5.18
N LEU A 47 -5.61 0.91 4.92
CA LEU A 47 -4.79 1.18 3.74
C LEU A 47 -5.55 0.85 2.46
N TRP A 48 -6.20 -0.32 2.36
CA TRP A 48 -6.96 -0.70 1.18
C TRP A 48 -8.09 0.29 0.88
N ARG A 49 -8.92 0.63 1.87
CA ARG A 49 -10.01 1.63 1.72
C ARG A 49 -9.48 3.00 1.31
N SER A 50 -8.42 3.50 1.95
CA SER A 50 -7.82 4.81 1.62
C SER A 50 -7.18 4.87 0.23
N ASN A 51 -6.87 3.72 -0.38
CA ASN A 51 -6.34 3.62 -1.75
C ASN A 51 -7.46 3.40 -2.80
N GLY A 52 -8.74 3.56 -2.42
CA GLY A 52 -9.88 3.42 -3.32
C GLY A 52 -10.60 2.08 -3.25
N GLY A 53 -10.24 1.21 -2.29
CA GLY A 53 -10.91 -0.07 -2.06
C GLY A 53 -10.82 -0.99 -3.28
N GLU A 54 -11.96 -1.49 -3.74
CA GLU A 54 -12.08 -2.36 -4.91
C GLU A 54 -11.54 -1.73 -6.21
N ASN A 55 -11.55 -0.40 -6.29
CA ASN A 55 -11.02 0.35 -7.43
C ASN A 55 -9.51 0.63 -7.33
N SER A 56 -8.86 0.15 -6.27
CA SER A 56 -7.42 0.29 -6.08
C SER A 56 -6.63 -0.69 -6.95
N VAL A 57 -5.30 -0.54 -6.97
CA VAL A 57 -4.37 -1.48 -7.62
C VAL A 57 -4.42 -2.91 -7.06
N TYR A 58 -5.06 -3.12 -5.91
CA TYR A 58 -5.16 -4.43 -5.27
C TYR A 58 -6.39 -5.22 -5.73
N GLY A 59 -7.46 -4.54 -6.14
CA GLY A 59 -8.78 -5.15 -6.37
C GLY A 59 -9.46 -5.61 -5.08
N CYS A 60 -10.40 -6.56 -5.20
CA CYS A 60 -11.12 -7.11 -4.06
C CYS A 60 -10.24 -8.00 -3.17
N PRO A 61 -10.52 -8.08 -1.85
CA PRO A 61 -9.90 -9.07 -0.99
C PRO A 61 -10.34 -10.48 -1.40
N VAL A 62 -9.39 -11.41 -1.48
CA VAL A 62 -9.66 -12.83 -1.80
C VAL A 62 -9.47 -13.75 -0.58
N THR A 63 -9.01 -13.18 0.54
CA THR A 63 -8.97 -13.83 1.84
C THR A 63 -9.48 -12.90 2.91
N LYS A 64 -9.87 -13.44 4.07
CA LYS A 64 -9.93 -12.66 5.30
C LYS A 64 -8.54 -12.14 5.67
N GLU A 65 -8.49 -11.16 6.56
CA GLU A 65 -7.25 -10.79 7.22
C GLU A 65 -6.91 -11.83 8.29
N PHE A 66 -5.66 -12.32 8.25
CA PHE A 66 -5.16 -13.31 9.20
C PHE A 66 -3.96 -12.75 9.96
N GLY A 67 -3.91 -12.99 11.26
CA GLY A 67 -2.69 -12.82 12.05
C GLY A 67 -1.67 -13.92 11.71
N TYR A 68 -0.38 -13.63 11.90
CA TYR A 68 0.62 -14.69 11.91
C TYR A 68 0.59 -15.45 13.26
N PRO A 69 0.72 -16.78 13.26
CA PRO A 69 0.66 -17.57 14.48
C PRO A 69 1.90 -17.43 15.36
N ASP A 70 3.07 -17.20 14.74
CA ASP A 70 4.39 -17.23 15.38
C ASP A 70 5.02 -15.84 15.59
N LYS A 71 4.36 -14.77 15.13
CA LYS A 71 4.86 -13.40 15.28
C LYS A 71 3.75 -12.37 15.27
N ALA A 72 4.01 -11.21 15.86
CA ALA A 72 3.13 -10.06 15.76
C ALA A 72 3.11 -9.56 14.31
N GLY A 73 1.94 -9.59 13.68
CA GLY A 73 1.76 -9.21 12.29
C GLY A 73 0.43 -9.73 11.76
N SER A 74 -0.03 -9.17 10.65
CA SER A 74 -1.20 -9.67 9.93
C SER A 74 -0.96 -9.58 8.42
N TRP A 75 -1.77 -10.29 7.67
CA TRP A 75 -1.73 -10.26 6.21
C TRP A 75 -3.11 -10.47 5.60
N GLN A 76 -3.26 -9.99 4.39
CA GLN A 76 -4.43 -10.25 3.57
C GLN A 76 -4.05 -10.29 2.10
N ARG A 77 -4.64 -11.23 1.35
CA ARG A 77 -4.51 -11.30 -0.10
C ARG A 77 -5.67 -10.58 -0.79
N PHE A 78 -5.35 -10.00 -1.93
CA PHE A 78 -6.25 -9.31 -2.84
C PHE A 78 -6.05 -9.88 -4.25
N GLU A 79 -6.97 -9.56 -5.16
CA GLU A 79 -6.95 -10.05 -6.55
C GLU A 79 -5.63 -9.79 -7.28
N SER A 80 -5.00 -8.65 -7.04
CA SER A 80 -3.74 -8.25 -7.69
C SER A 80 -2.66 -7.83 -6.70
N GLY A 81 -2.68 -8.40 -5.50
CA GLY A 81 -1.62 -8.14 -4.53
C GLY A 81 -1.81 -8.75 -3.15
N LYS A 82 -0.88 -8.42 -2.25
CA LYS A 82 -0.89 -8.82 -0.85
C LYS A 82 -0.35 -7.70 0.02
N ILE A 83 -1.06 -7.44 1.11
CA ILE A 83 -0.64 -6.48 2.13
C ILE A 83 -0.28 -7.25 3.40
N VAL A 84 0.82 -6.85 4.02
CA VAL A 84 1.31 -7.38 5.30
C VAL A 84 1.54 -6.23 6.25
N TRP A 85 0.98 -6.31 7.46
CA TRP A 85 1.41 -5.51 8.59
C TRP A 85 2.58 -6.19 9.29
N SER A 86 3.66 -5.43 9.50
CA SER A 86 4.91 -5.91 10.08
C SER A 86 5.46 -4.87 11.06
N PRO A 87 5.34 -5.06 12.38
CA PRO A 87 5.74 -4.04 13.37
C PRO A 87 7.27 -3.80 13.44
N ASN A 88 8.08 -4.66 12.82
CA ASN A 88 9.55 -4.68 12.94
C ASN A 88 10.23 -3.34 12.56
N LEU A 89 9.68 -2.59 11.61
CA LEU A 89 10.25 -1.30 11.16
C LEU A 89 9.47 -0.09 11.70
N GLY A 90 8.51 -0.33 12.59
CA GLY A 90 7.57 0.65 13.12
C GLY A 90 6.20 0.02 13.32
N ASN A 91 5.51 0.41 14.40
CA ASN A 91 4.24 -0.22 14.79
C ASN A 91 3.13 -0.13 13.72
N GLY A 92 3.20 0.84 12.81
CA GLY A 92 2.27 1.02 11.70
C GLY A 92 2.77 0.53 10.34
N THR A 93 3.87 -0.23 10.28
CA THR A 93 4.51 -0.53 9.00
C THR A 93 3.69 -1.51 8.17
N LEU A 94 3.35 -1.08 6.95
CA LEU A 94 2.63 -1.87 5.95
C LEU A 94 3.51 -2.13 4.74
N LEU A 95 3.65 -3.40 4.40
CA LEU A 95 4.34 -3.91 3.22
C LEU A 95 3.30 -4.32 2.19
N ARG A 96 3.50 -3.93 0.94
CA ARG A 96 2.58 -4.21 -0.16
C ARG A 96 3.36 -4.83 -1.30
N VAL A 97 2.88 -5.95 -1.82
CA VAL A 97 3.31 -6.50 -3.10
C VAL A 97 2.08 -6.46 -4.00
N PHE A 98 2.20 -5.87 -5.19
CA PHE A 98 1.08 -5.79 -6.14
C PHE A 98 1.57 -5.65 -7.56
N GLU A 99 0.69 -5.99 -8.50
CA GLU A 99 0.99 -5.96 -9.92
C GLU A 99 0.72 -4.59 -10.52
N LYS A 100 1.61 -4.14 -11.41
CA LYS A 100 1.42 -2.91 -12.18
C LYS A 100 1.92 -3.10 -13.61
N GLY A 101 1.00 -3.52 -14.48
CA GLY A 101 1.33 -3.89 -15.86
C GLY A 101 2.35 -5.03 -15.90
N PRO A 102 3.52 -4.86 -16.56
CA PRO A 102 4.54 -5.90 -16.65
C PRO A 102 5.38 -6.05 -15.37
N ASN A 103 5.09 -5.25 -14.34
CA ASN A 103 5.93 -5.16 -13.15
C ASN A 103 5.26 -5.75 -11.92
N MET A 104 6.12 -6.25 -11.03
CA MET A 104 5.85 -6.46 -9.62
C MET A 104 6.35 -5.25 -8.83
N VAL A 105 5.51 -4.71 -7.96
CA VAL A 105 5.84 -3.55 -7.11
C VAL A 105 5.83 -3.98 -5.65
N PHE A 106 6.97 -3.84 -4.98
CA PHE A 106 7.10 -4.01 -3.54
C PHE A 106 7.24 -2.63 -2.86
N LYS A 107 6.28 -2.24 -2.02
CA LYS A 107 6.21 -0.90 -1.42
C LYS A 107 5.97 -0.96 0.08
N TRP A 108 6.67 -0.13 0.85
CA TRP A 108 6.53 -0.06 2.31
C TRP A 108 6.32 1.39 2.80
N SER A 109 5.54 1.55 3.86
CA SER A 109 5.29 2.84 4.54
C SER A 109 4.83 2.62 5.98
N GLY A 110 4.70 3.68 6.77
CA GLY A 110 4.31 3.59 8.19
C GLY A 110 5.48 3.22 9.10
N LEU A 111 6.68 3.64 8.69
CA LEU A 111 7.92 3.40 9.41
C LEU A 111 7.95 4.19 10.73
N GLY A 112 8.61 3.63 11.73
CA GLY A 112 8.74 4.25 13.06
C GLY A 112 9.82 5.32 13.13
N ARG A 113 10.66 5.43 12.10
CA ARG A 113 11.74 6.42 11.98
C ARG A 113 12.07 6.70 10.51
N ASP A 114 12.74 7.81 10.26
CA ASP A 114 13.37 8.13 8.96
C ASP A 114 14.66 7.34 8.83
N TRP A 115 14.75 6.54 7.77
CA TRP A 115 15.92 5.75 7.42
C TRP A 115 16.59 6.35 6.18
N ASP A 116 17.92 6.37 6.13
CA ASP A 116 18.64 6.91 4.97
C ASP A 116 18.48 6.09 3.68
N PHE A 117 18.39 4.77 3.82
CA PHE A 117 18.17 3.84 2.71
C PHE A 117 17.57 2.52 3.17
N PHE A 118 17.26 1.65 2.22
CA PHE A 118 16.71 0.33 2.47
C PHE A 118 17.51 -0.75 1.76
N ASN A 119 17.69 -1.89 2.42
CA ASN A 119 18.06 -3.12 1.74
C ASN A 119 16.78 -3.90 1.44
N VAL A 120 16.60 -4.33 0.20
CA VAL A 120 15.50 -5.20 -0.21
C VAL A 120 16.08 -6.54 -0.64
N ARG A 121 15.58 -7.61 -0.03
CA ARG A 121 15.84 -8.98 -0.48
C ARG A 121 14.64 -9.53 -1.20
N TRP A 122 14.89 -10.21 -2.32
CA TRP A 122 13.84 -10.81 -3.11
C TRP A 122 14.27 -12.12 -3.77
N SER A 123 13.27 -12.96 -4.07
CA SER A 123 13.39 -14.16 -4.88
C SER A 123 12.08 -14.43 -5.63
N LYS A 124 12.19 -15.12 -6.76
CA LYS A 124 11.05 -15.71 -7.48
C LYS A 124 11.16 -17.24 -7.37
N ASP A 125 10.24 -17.90 -6.72
CA ASP A 125 10.15 -19.37 -6.59
C ASP A 125 11.19 -20.04 -5.67
N ALA A 126 12.33 -19.40 -5.43
CA ALA A 126 13.25 -19.81 -4.39
C ALA A 126 12.82 -19.30 -3.01
N GLN A 127 13.10 -20.07 -1.96
CA GLN A 127 13.04 -19.57 -0.58
C GLN A 127 14.16 -18.54 -0.34
N LEU A 128 13.89 -17.55 0.51
CA LEU A 128 14.92 -16.59 0.92
C LEU A 128 16.03 -17.30 1.71
N GLY A 129 17.29 -16.97 1.42
CA GLY A 129 18.47 -17.61 2.01
C GLY A 129 19.13 -18.68 1.13
N ASN A 130 18.37 -19.36 0.26
CA ASN A 130 18.92 -20.33 -0.68
C ASN A 130 19.46 -19.64 -1.94
N LYS A 131 18.62 -18.80 -2.56
CA LYS A 131 18.92 -17.96 -3.73
C LYS A 131 18.17 -16.65 -3.55
N THR A 132 18.87 -15.58 -3.25
CA THR A 132 18.26 -14.29 -2.89
C THR A 132 19.11 -13.16 -3.46
N TYR A 133 18.45 -12.26 -4.18
CA TYR A 133 19.06 -11.01 -4.59
C TYR A 133 18.87 -9.99 -3.49
N GLN A 134 19.91 -9.18 -3.25
CA GLN A 134 19.81 -8.03 -2.37
C GLN A 134 20.15 -6.76 -3.15
N VAL A 135 19.26 -5.78 -3.07
CA VAL A 135 19.45 -4.47 -3.69
C VAL A 135 19.35 -3.38 -2.65
N LYS A 136 20.16 -2.33 -2.83
CA LYS A 136 20.07 -1.11 -2.03
C LYS A 136 19.14 -0.13 -2.73
N VAL A 137 18.13 0.36 -2.02
CA VAL A 137 17.07 1.21 -2.55
C VAL A 137 17.04 2.52 -1.78
N LYS A 138 16.89 3.64 -2.49
CA LYS A 138 16.69 4.95 -1.87
C LYS A 138 15.27 5.05 -1.29
N ARG A 139 15.09 5.85 -0.25
CA ARG A 139 13.77 6.19 0.27
C ARG A 139 12.93 6.91 -0.80
N LEU A 140 11.62 6.67 -0.79
CA LEU A 140 10.65 7.40 -1.62
C LEU A 140 10.20 8.68 -0.91
N THR A 141 9.97 8.57 0.40
CA THR A 141 9.78 9.68 1.34
C THR A 141 10.53 9.33 2.63
N PRO A 142 10.69 10.25 3.60
CA PRO A 142 11.29 9.92 4.90
C PRO A 142 10.70 8.65 5.57
N TRP A 143 9.42 8.35 5.31
CA TRP A 143 8.68 7.28 5.98
C TRP A 143 8.25 6.16 5.04
N SER A 144 8.84 6.06 3.84
CA SER A 144 8.45 5.05 2.84
C SER A 144 9.53 4.73 1.81
N GLY A 145 9.35 3.61 1.11
CA GLY A 145 10.19 3.23 -0.02
C GLY A 145 9.48 2.26 -0.95
N GLN A 146 10.12 2.01 -2.10
CA GLN A 146 9.56 1.15 -3.13
C GLN A 146 10.66 0.50 -3.97
N PHE A 147 10.46 -0.77 -4.29
CA PHE A 147 11.24 -1.53 -5.26
C PHE A 147 10.31 -2.02 -6.37
N ILE A 148 10.76 -1.95 -7.62
CA ILE A 148 10.01 -2.36 -8.81
C ILE A 148 10.88 -3.33 -9.59
N ILE A 149 10.30 -4.43 -10.04
CA ILE A 149 10.97 -5.42 -10.89
C ILE A 149 9.99 -5.93 -11.94
N THR A 150 10.48 -6.31 -13.12
CA THR A 150 9.67 -7.02 -14.12
C THR A 150 9.16 -8.35 -13.54
N LYS A 151 7.97 -8.80 -13.95
CA LYS A 151 7.42 -10.12 -13.55
C LYS A 151 8.24 -11.31 -14.09
N ASN A 152 9.04 -11.06 -15.13
CA ASN A 152 9.91 -12.06 -15.76
C ASN A 152 11.36 -11.58 -15.73
N PRO A 153 12.00 -11.45 -14.55
CA PRO A 153 13.40 -11.10 -14.48
C PRO A 153 14.26 -12.30 -14.89
N ALA A 154 15.43 -12.06 -15.47
CA ALA A 154 16.44 -13.09 -15.55
C ALA A 154 16.92 -13.45 -14.13
N VAL A 155 16.92 -14.73 -13.81
CA VAL A 155 17.44 -15.28 -12.55
C VAL A 155 18.56 -16.28 -12.83
N ASP A 156 19.50 -16.40 -11.90
CA ASP A 156 20.74 -17.20 -11.96
C ASP A 156 20.58 -18.62 -11.39
N TYR A 157 19.34 -19.03 -11.09
CA TYR A 157 19.01 -20.38 -10.67
C TYR A 157 18.01 -21.01 -11.64
N GLU A 158 18.10 -22.33 -11.79
CA GLU A 158 17.14 -23.13 -12.54
C GLU A 158 15.74 -22.83 -12.01
N SER A 159 14.83 -22.36 -12.87
CA SER A 159 13.42 -22.26 -12.51
C SER A 159 13.03 -23.65 -12.04
N SER A 160 12.55 -23.79 -10.81
CA SER A 160 12.02 -25.06 -10.35
C SER A 160 10.71 -25.33 -11.08
N VAL A 161 10.77 -25.67 -12.37
CA VAL A 161 9.78 -26.50 -13.04
C VAL A 161 9.96 -27.92 -12.51
N SER A 162 9.75 -28.07 -11.20
CA SER A 162 9.46 -29.37 -10.63
C SER A 162 8.07 -29.73 -11.14
N HIS A 163 8.01 -30.56 -12.20
CA HIS A 163 6.81 -31.24 -12.68
C HIS A 163 5.80 -30.40 -13.49
N GLY A 164 6.25 -29.45 -14.32
CA GLY A 164 5.38 -28.80 -15.29
C GLY A 164 4.42 -27.72 -14.72
N ARG A 165 4.74 -27.16 -13.56
CA ARG A 165 4.14 -25.91 -13.08
C ARG A 165 5.18 -24.80 -13.11
N THR A 166 4.85 -23.67 -13.73
CA THR A 166 5.51 -22.40 -13.43
C THR A 166 5.20 -22.08 -11.98
N THR A 167 6.20 -22.10 -11.13
CA THR A 167 6.10 -21.42 -9.85
C THR A 167 6.06 -19.92 -10.17
N ASP A 168 5.07 -19.19 -9.63
CA ASP A 168 4.99 -17.73 -9.72
C ASP A 168 4.90 -17.12 -8.30
N THR A 169 5.76 -17.65 -7.42
CA THR A 169 5.81 -17.25 -6.01
C THR A 169 6.90 -16.21 -5.80
N TRP A 170 6.50 -15.00 -5.48
CA TRP A 170 7.39 -13.93 -5.09
C TRP A 170 7.59 -13.88 -3.58
N ARG A 171 8.82 -13.59 -3.17
CA ARG A 171 9.14 -13.30 -1.77
C ARG A 171 9.91 -12.00 -1.71
N PHE A 172 9.42 -11.07 -0.88
CA PHE A 172 10.07 -9.79 -0.64
C PHE A 172 10.24 -9.54 0.86
N VAL A 173 11.37 -8.95 1.24
CA VAL A 173 11.60 -8.48 2.61
C VAL A 173 12.46 -7.22 2.57
N VAL A 174 12.24 -6.31 3.51
CA VAL A 174 12.96 -5.02 3.58
C VAL A 174 13.53 -4.77 4.97
N GLN A 175 14.67 -4.09 5.01
CA GLN A 175 15.32 -3.60 6.22
C GLN A 175 15.64 -2.11 6.03
N GLY A 176 15.36 -1.29 7.04
CA GLY A 176 15.78 0.12 7.06
C GLY A 176 17.22 0.26 7.58
N CYS A 177 17.98 1.17 6.99
CA CYS A 177 19.36 1.43 7.37
C CYS A 177 19.71 2.91 7.33
N ASP A 178 20.56 3.34 8.27
CA ASP A 178 21.19 4.66 8.31
C ASP A 178 22.62 4.60 7.81
N ARG A 179 23.06 5.67 7.14
CA ARG A 179 24.45 5.80 6.71
C ARG A 179 25.30 6.25 7.88
N GLY A 180 26.28 5.43 8.26
CA GLY A 180 27.38 5.86 9.10
C GLY A 180 28.65 6.10 8.28
N THR A 181 29.60 6.81 8.89
CA THR A 181 30.89 7.19 8.27
C THR A 181 31.79 6.00 7.96
N PHE A 182 31.69 4.91 8.74
CA PHE A 182 32.55 3.73 8.61
C PHE A 182 31.76 2.41 8.45
N SER A 183 30.48 2.39 8.81
CA SER A 183 29.55 1.27 8.61
C SER A 183 28.11 1.80 8.63
N SER A 184 27.18 1.11 7.98
CA SER A 184 25.74 1.41 8.08
C SER A 184 25.11 0.69 9.28
N ASP A 185 24.24 1.37 10.00
CA ASP A 185 23.43 0.77 11.06
C ASP A 185 22.06 0.38 10.48
N CYS A 186 21.65 -0.87 10.65
CA CYS A 186 20.43 -1.40 10.07
C CYS A 186 19.54 -2.02 11.14
N GLY A 187 18.26 -1.65 11.17
CA GLY A 187 17.26 -2.24 12.06
C GLY A 187 16.89 -3.67 11.66
N PRO A 188 15.89 -4.32 12.27
CA PRO A 188 15.51 -5.69 11.90
C PRO A 188 14.88 -5.78 10.50
N TRP A 189 14.93 -6.96 9.90
CA TRP A 189 14.18 -7.26 8.66
C TRP A 189 12.67 -7.28 8.95
N SER A 190 11.87 -6.85 7.97
CA SER A 190 10.42 -6.97 8.01
C SER A 190 9.96 -8.44 7.99
N ILE A 191 8.68 -8.69 8.22
CA ILE A 191 8.07 -9.97 7.85
C ILE A 191 8.18 -10.15 6.33
N THR A 192 8.47 -11.36 5.87
CA THR A 192 8.51 -11.68 4.44
C THR A 192 7.12 -11.59 3.83
N ASN A 193 6.97 -10.77 2.80
CA ASN A 193 5.75 -10.71 2.00
C ASN A 193 5.85 -11.74 0.86
N VAL A 194 5.10 -12.84 1.02
CA VAL A 194 5.01 -13.94 0.06
C VAL A 194 3.75 -13.76 -0.78
N TYR A 195 3.91 -13.55 -2.08
CA TYR A 195 2.83 -13.35 -3.04
C TYR A 195 2.88 -14.44 -4.11
N GLU A 196 1.77 -15.12 -4.32
CA GLU A 196 1.63 -16.16 -5.35
C GLU A 196 0.63 -15.63 -6.37
N TYR A 197 1.11 -15.49 -7.61
CA TYR A 197 0.31 -15.11 -8.77
C TYR A 197 -0.36 -16.34 -9.39
#